data_AF-A0A398D692-F1
#
_entry.id   AF-A0A398D692-F1
#
_cell.length_a   1.000
_cell.length_b   1.000
_cell.length_c   1.000
_cell.angle_alpha   90.00
_cell.angle_beta   90.00
_cell.angle_gamma   90.00
#
_symmetry.space_group_name_H-M   'P 1'
#
loop_
_entity.id
_entity.type
_entity.pdbx_description
1 polymer ?
#
loop_
_entity_poly.entity_id
_entity_poly.type
_entity_poly.pdbx_seq_one_letter_code
_entity_poly.pdbx_strand_id
1 'polypeptide(L)'
;MKSLEELKRIKEQTLKEMDLRQAKERGKVIVAMGTCGIAAGAKDALMAIIEELEKADIHDVKVVQSGCMGLCDKEPTVEVAMKDQPAVIYGDVNDANARRIVREHVQGGNVVADLVIKRENI
;
A
#
# COMPACT_ATOMS: atom_id res chain seq x y z
N MET A 1 33.48 -16.20 -14.82
CA MET A 1 33.36 -15.86 -13.38
C MET A 1 33.30 -14.34 -13.32
N LYS A 2 32.18 -13.74 -12.87
CA LYS A 2 32.07 -12.26 -12.80
C LYS A 2 33.06 -11.75 -11.75
N SER A 3 33.78 -10.67 -12.04
CA SER A 3 34.78 -10.14 -11.12
C SER A 3 34.12 -9.50 -9.90
N LEU A 4 34.81 -9.48 -8.76
CA LEU A 4 34.32 -8.85 -7.53
C LEU A 4 33.99 -7.36 -7.73
N GLU A 5 34.69 -6.68 -8.64
CA GLU A 5 34.43 -5.28 -8.99
C GLU A 5 33.16 -5.10 -9.84
N GLU A 6 32.88 -6.03 -10.74
CA GLU A 6 31.65 -6.02 -11.54
C GLU A 6 30.42 -6.24 -10.65
N LEU A 7 30.52 -7.17 -9.69
CA LEU A 7 29.49 -7.40 -8.67
C LEU A 7 29.22 -6.17 -7.80
N LYS A 8 30.28 -5.45 -7.37
CA LYS A 8 30.14 -4.21 -6.60
C LYS A 8 29.44 -3.11 -7.40
N ARG A 9 29.83 -2.91 -8.66
CA ARG A 9 29.18 -1.92 -9.56
C ARG A 9 27.70 -2.22 -9.77
N ILE A 10 27.35 -3.48 -10.03
CA ILE A 10 25.94 -3.89 -10.21
C ILE A 10 25.14 -3.59 -8.92
N LYS A 11 25.67 -3.95 -7.75
CA LYS A 11 25.00 -3.66 -6.46
C LYS A 11 24.77 -2.17 -6.27
N GLU A 12 25.78 -1.34 -6.50
CA GLU A 12 25.70 0.11 -6.32
C GLU A 12 24.73 0.78 -7.30
N GLN A 13 24.71 0.33 -8.57
CA GLN A 13 23.76 0.82 -9.57
C GLN A 13 22.33 0.46 -9.20
N THR A 14 22.07 -0.79 -8.82
CA THR A 14 20.74 -1.23 -8.40
C THR A 14 20.23 -0.47 -7.18
N LEU A 15 21.10 -0.24 -6.17
CA LEU A 15 20.73 0.53 -4.98
C LEU A 15 20.37 1.98 -5.34
N LYS A 16 21.19 2.65 -6.16
CA LYS A 16 20.88 4.02 -6.62
C LYS A 16 19.58 4.11 -7.41
N GLU A 17 19.31 3.15 -8.29
CA GLU A 17 18.05 3.10 -9.04
C GLU A 17 16.84 2.88 -8.13
N MET A 18 16.98 2.03 -7.10
CA MET A 18 15.93 1.81 -6.10
C MET A 18 15.66 3.05 -5.26
N ASP A 19 16.71 3.75 -4.81
CA ASP A 19 16.58 4.99 -4.03
C ASP A 19 15.89 6.09 -4.84
N LEU A 20 16.28 6.27 -6.11
CA LEU A 20 15.65 7.24 -7.01
C LEU A 20 14.17 6.92 -7.28
N ARG A 21 13.79 5.63 -7.34
CA ARG A 21 12.39 5.21 -7.46
C ARG A 21 11.60 5.51 -6.19
N GLN A 22 12.14 5.16 -5.02
CA GLN A 22 11.52 5.51 -3.74
C GLN A 22 11.38 7.02 -3.54
N ALA A 23 12.33 7.83 -4.01
CA ALA A 23 12.24 9.28 -3.95
C ALA A 23 11.02 9.83 -4.72
N LYS A 24 10.62 9.19 -5.82
CA LYS A 24 9.46 9.59 -6.63
C LYS A 24 8.11 9.10 -6.09
N GLU A 25 8.09 8.04 -5.29
CA GLU A 25 6.85 7.48 -4.74
C GLU A 25 6.33 8.33 -3.57
N ARG A 26 5.07 8.75 -3.61
CA ARG A 26 4.47 9.54 -2.51
C ARG A 26 3.88 8.67 -1.39
N GLY A 27 3.69 7.38 -1.65
CA GLY A 27 3.15 6.46 -0.67
C GLY A 27 3.00 5.03 -1.17
N LYS A 28 2.52 4.18 -0.26
CA LYS A 28 2.20 2.77 -0.50
C LYS A 28 0.84 2.45 0.10
N VAL A 29 0.06 1.64 -0.61
CA VAL A 29 -1.16 1.00 -0.14
C VAL A 29 -0.88 -0.49 -0.06
N ILE A 30 -0.95 -1.06 1.13
CA ILE A 30 -0.67 -2.47 1.39
C ILE A 30 -1.98 -3.17 1.70
N VAL A 31 -2.33 -4.18 0.91
CA VAL A 31 -3.53 -4.99 1.12
C VAL A 31 -3.14 -6.32 1.73
N ALA A 32 -3.75 -6.69 2.86
CA ALA A 32 -3.55 -7.99 3.48
C ALA A 32 -4.25 -9.09 2.67
N MET A 33 -3.46 -9.94 2.03
CA MET A 33 -3.88 -11.06 1.17
C MET A 33 -3.62 -12.41 1.86
N GLY A 34 -3.73 -12.46 3.19
CA GLY A 34 -3.73 -13.73 3.94
C GLY A 34 -4.96 -14.59 3.61
N THR A 35 -4.99 -15.85 4.05
CA THR A 35 -6.11 -16.77 3.78
C THR A 35 -7.46 -16.21 4.20
N CYS A 36 -7.51 -15.64 5.42
CA CYS A 36 -8.72 -15.02 5.96
C CYS A 36 -9.07 -13.72 5.21
N GLY A 37 -8.09 -12.88 4.88
CA GLY A 37 -8.27 -11.71 4.01
C GLY A 37 -8.84 -12.05 2.64
N ILE A 38 -8.32 -13.06 1.95
CA ILE A 38 -8.84 -13.52 0.65
C ILE A 38 -10.29 -14.01 0.80
N ALA A 39 -10.59 -14.78 1.86
CA ALA A 39 -11.94 -15.27 2.13
C ALA A 39 -12.92 -14.12 2.46
N ALA A 40 -12.44 -13.05 3.09
CA ALA A 40 -13.22 -11.88 3.46
C ALA A 40 -13.41 -10.86 2.31
N GLY A 41 -12.82 -11.11 1.13
CA GLY A 41 -12.97 -10.23 -0.05
C GLY A 41 -11.81 -9.26 -0.30
N ALA A 42 -10.61 -9.52 0.22
CA ALA A 42 -9.43 -8.65 -0.01
C ALA A 42 -9.09 -8.47 -1.49
N LYS A 43 -9.44 -9.44 -2.34
CA LYS A 43 -9.27 -9.33 -3.79
C LYS A 43 -10.11 -8.20 -4.39
N ASP A 44 -11.35 -8.05 -3.92
CA ASP A 44 -12.25 -7.02 -4.43
C ASP A 44 -11.79 -5.63 -3.97
N ALA A 45 -11.35 -5.52 -2.72
CA ALA A 45 -10.71 -4.30 -2.20
C ALA A 45 -9.44 -3.93 -3.01
N LEU A 46 -8.58 -4.91 -3.30
CA LEU A 46 -7.37 -4.72 -4.11
C LEU A 46 -7.70 -4.19 -5.52
N MET A 47 -8.64 -4.83 -6.22
CA MET A 47 -9.05 -4.41 -7.56
C MET A 47 -9.68 -3.02 -7.54
N ALA A 48 -10.53 -2.73 -6.55
CA ALA A 48 -11.14 -1.42 -6.38
C ALA A 48 -10.08 -0.32 -6.17
N ILE A 49 -9.03 -0.60 -5.39
CA ILE A 49 -7.90 0.34 -5.19
C ILE A 49 -7.16 0.59 -6.50
N ILE A 50 -6.80 -0.46 -7.23
CA ILE A 50 -6.05 -0.34 -8.50
C ILE A 50 -6.86 0.47 -9.52
N GLU A 51 -8.11 0.11 -9.73
CA GLU A 51 -8.98 0.82 -10.68
C GLU A 51 -9.18 2.28 -10.30
N GLU A 52 -9.29 2.60 -9.01
CA GLU A 52 -9.50 3.98 -8.56
C GLU A 52 -8.23 4.83 -8.73
N LEU A 53 -7.05 4.24 -8.48
CA LEU A 53 -5.77 4.90 -8.74
C LEU A 53 -5.59 5.17 -10.24
N GLU A 54 -5.91 4.19 -11.09
CA GLU A 54 -5.88 4.35 -12.55
C GLU A 54 -6.86 5.43 -13.03
N LYS A 55 -8.10 5.43 -12.53
CA LYS A 55 -9.11 6.46 -12.86
C LYS A 55 -8.68 7.87 -12.45
N ALA A 56 -7.92 7.99 -11.37
CA ALA A 56 -7.41 9.25 -10.86
C ALA A 56 -6.04 9.64 -11.46
N ASP A 57 -5.49 8.87 -12.40
CA ASP A 57 -4.17 9.07 -13.02
C ASP A 57 -3.01 9.06 -12.00
N ILE A 58 -3.18 8.34 -10.88
CA ILE A 58 -2.22 8.27 -9.78
C ILE A 58 -1.25 7.12 -10.00
N HIS A 59 -0.02 7.45 -10.38
CA HIS A 59 1.05 6.47 -10.68
C HIS A 59 2.20 6.46 -9.68
N ASP A 60 2.20 7.39 -8.73
CA ASP A 60 3.24 7.59 -7.72
C ASP A 60 2.92 6.93 -6.37
N VAL A 61 1.86 6.12 -6.31
CA VAL A 61 1.49 5.29 -5.17
C VAL A 61 1.62 3.83 -5.53
N LYS A 62 2.42 3.08 -4.78
CA LYS A 62 2.54 1.63 -4.98
C LYS A 62 1.41 0.89 -4.30
N VAL A 63 0.83 -0.07 -5.00
CA VAL A 63 -0.05 -1.08 -4.40
C VAL A 63 0.76 -2.35 -4.13
N VAL A 64 0.78 -2.79 -2.89
CA VAL A 64 1.57 -3.95 -2.43
C VAL A 64 0.62 -4.98 -1.82
N GLN A 65 0.81 -6.24 -2.17
CA GLN A 65 0.13 -7.35 -1.52
C GLN A 65 1.00 -7.86 -0.38
N SER A 66 0.41 -8.02 0.81
CA SER A 66 1.08 -8.57 1.99
C SER A 66 0.37 -9.84 2.45
N GLY A 67 0.99 -10.58 3.37
CA GLY A 67 0.33 -11.68 4.07
C GLY A 67 -0.70 -11.18 5.10
N CYS A 68 -0.93 -11.97 6.14
CA CYS A 68 -1.81 -11.59 7.24
C CYS A 68 -1.18 -10.48 8.10
N MET A 69 -1.99 -9.51 8.54
CA MET A 69 -1.60 -8.45 9.49
C MET A 69 -1.91 -8.79 10.95
N GLY A 70 -2.41 -10.00 11.23
CA GLY A 70 -2.82 -10.42 12.57
C GLY A 70 -4.14 -9.83 13.05
N LEU A 71 -4.95 -9.31 12.12
CA LEU A 71 -6.23 -8.61 12.37
C LEU A 71 -7.40 -9.37 11.74
N CYS A 72 -7.48 -10.68 11.96
CA CYS A 72 -8.45 -11.56 11.29
C CYS A 72 -9.91 -11.12 11.48
N ASP A 73 -10.27 -10.59 12.65
CA ASP A 73 -11.65 -10.14 12.96
C ASP A 73 -12.07 -8.86 12.21
N LYS A 74 -11.14 -8.27 11.46
CA LYS A 74 -11.30 -6.99 10.77
C LYS A 74 -10.84 -7.02 9.33
N GLU A 75 -10.67 -8.21 8.78
CA GLU A 75 -10.35 -8.36 7.38
C GLU A 75 -11.57 -8.06 6.49
N PRO A 76 -11.35 -7.57 5.26
CA PRO A 76 -10.05 -7.24 4.66
C PRO A 76 -9.38 -6.02 5.30
N THR A 77 -8.06 -6.10 5.52
CA THR A 77 -7.29 -4.98 6.07
C THR A 77 -6.41 -4.33 5.01
N VAL A 78 -6.36 -3.00 5.06
CA VAL A 78 -5.58 -2.16 4.13
C VAL A 78 -4.79 -1.13 4.93
N GLU A 79 -3.47 -1.15 4.79
CA GLU A 79 -2.59 -0.12 5.33
C GLU A 79 -2.30 0.93 4.25
N VAL A 80 -2.47 2.19 4.58
CA VAL A 80 -2.05 3.32 3.75
C VAL A 80 -0.93 4.04 4.47
N ALA A 81 0.25 4.05 3.84
CA ALA A 81 1.42 4.75 4.34
C ALA A 81 1.85 5.81 3.30
N MET A 82 1.62 7.07 3.64
CA MET A 82 2.00 8.23 2.84
C MET A 82 3.26 8.85 3.42
N LYS A 83 4.10 9.49 2.60
CA LYS A 83 5.36 10.11 3.10
C LYS A 83 5.14 11.16 4.19
N ASP A 84 4.05 11.92 4.09
CA ASP A 84 3.79 13.07 4.96
C ASP A 84 2.81 12.76 6.11
N GLN A 85 2.40 11.50 6.26
CA GLN A 85 1.42 11.09 7.27
C GLN A 85 1.79 9.76 7.93
N PRO A 86 1.46 9.57 9.22
CA PRO A 86 1.65 8.29 9.86
C PRO A 86 0.81 7.20 9.18
N ALA A 87 1.31 5.96 9.17
CA ALA A 87 0.60 4.84 8.56
C ALA A 87 -0.75 4.60 9.24
N VAL A 88 -1.78 4.37 8.42
CA VAL A 88 -3.14 4.11 8.88
C VAL A 88 -3.58 2.74 8.37
N ILE A 89 -4.05 1.91 9.29
CA ILE A 89 -4.66 0.61 8.96
C ILE A 89 -6.17 0.74 9.03
N TYR A 90 -6.79 0.47 7.90
CA TYR A 90 -8.22 0.31 7.73
C TYR A 90 -8.60 -1.17 7.78
N GLY A 91 -9.80 -1.48 8.23
CA GLY A 91 -10.36 -2.82 8.04
C GLY A 91 -11.85 -2.79 7.81
N ASP A 92 -12.43 -3.99 7.74
CA ASP A 92 -13.75 -4.21 7.17
C ASP A 92 -13.85 -3.57 5.76
N VAL A 93 -12.75 -3.64 4.99
CA VAL A 93 -12.61 -2.95 3.70
C VAL A 93 -13.31 -3.74 2.59
N ASN A 94 -14.29 -3.12 1.94
CA ASN A 94 -14.99 -3.60 0.75
C ASN A 94 -14.64 -2.74 -0.48
N ASP A 95 -15.23 -3.04 -1.63
CA ASP A 95 -15.03 -2.30 -2.88
C ASP A 95 -15.37 -0.80 -2.77
N ALA A 96 -16.50 -0.47 -2.14
CA ALA A 96 -17.00 0.89 -2.03
C ALA A 96 -16.09 1.75 -1.14
N ASN A 97 -15.72 1.23 0.03
CA ASN A 97 -14.90 1.95 0.97
C ASN A 97 -13.40 1.92 0.60
N ALA A 98 -12.93 0.93 -0.17
CA ALA A 98 -11.62 0.93 -0.81
C ALA A 98 -11.45 2.14 -1.75
N ARG A 99 -12.44 2.40 -2.63
CA ARG A 99 -12.44 3.59 -3.50
C ARG A 99 -12.49 4.89 -2.70
N ARG A 100 -13.20 4.87 -1.56
CA ARG A 100 -13.28 6.02 -0.65
C ARG A 100 -11.93 6.30 0.01
N ILE A 101 -11.21 5.28 0.45
CA ILE A 101 -9.84 5.39 0.98
C ILE A 101 -8.91 6.00 -0.08
N VAL A 102 -9.01 5.60 -1.35
CA VAL A 102 -8.19 6.19 -2.41
C VAL A 102 -8.53 7.68 -2.60
N ARG A 103 -9.80 8.05 -2.69
CA ARG A 103 -10.21 9.44 -2.93
C ARG A 103 -9.94 10.36 -1.74
N GLU A 104 -10.34 9.96 -0.55
CA GLU A 104 -10.23 10.81 0.64
C GLU A 104 -8.80 10.81 1.20
N HIS A 105 -8.22 9.64 1.43
CA HIS A 105 -6.93 9.53 2.13
C HIS A 105 -5.75 9.59 1.16
N VAL A 106 -5.75 8.74 0.13
CA VAL A 106 -4.61 8.69 -0.79
C VAL A 106 -4.54 9.98 -1.60
N GLN A 107 -5.61 10.43 -2.26
CA GLN A 107 -5.61 11.65 -3.06
C GLN A 107 -5.76 12.92 -2.21
N GLY A 108 -6.72 12.94 -1.28
CA GLY A 108 -7.05 14.12 -0.49
C GLY A 108 -6.25 14.31 0.79
N GLY A 109 -5.49 13.31 1.25
CA GLY A 109 -4.76 13.36 2.51
C GLY A 109 -5.65 13.30 3.76
N ASN A 110 -6.94 13.01 3.62
CA ASN A 110 -7.91 12.96 4.70
C ASN A 110 -8.19 11.52 5.13
N VAL A 111 -7.89 11.19 6.39
CA VAL A 111 -8.10 9.85 6.94
C VAL A 111 -9.59 9.52 7.02
N VAL A 112 -9.96 8.32 6.58
CA VAL A 112 -11.33 7.79 6.61
C VAL A 112 -11.64 7.25 8.00
N ALA A 113 -11.92 8.16 8.94
CA ALA A 113 -11.89 7.91 10.38
C ALA A 113 -12.77 6.75 10.87
N ASP A 114 -13.91 6.50 10.24
CA ASP A 114 -14.87 5.45 10.58
C ASP A 114 -14.35 4.03 10.31
N LEU A 115 -13.33 3.88 9.46
CA LEU A 115 -12.74 2.59 9.09
C LEU A 115 -11.41 2.30 9.78
N VAL A 116 -10.90 3.24 10.58
CA VAL A 116 -9.57 3.14 11.18
C VAL A 116 -9.59 2.12 12.32
N ILE A 117 -8.64 1.19 12.27
CA ILE A 117 -8.41 0.19 13.32
C ILE A 117 -7.17 0.54 14.11
N LYS A 118 -6.12 0.96 13.41
CA LYS A 118 -4.84 1.30 14.01
C LYS A 118 -4.21 2.46 13.27
N ARG A 119 -3.62 3.37 14.04
CA ARG A 119 -2.76 4.43 13.53
C ARG A 119 -1.41 4.28 14.24
N GLU A 120 -0.33 4.13 13.48
CA GLU A 120 0.99 4.23 14.08
C GLU A 120 1.22 5.69 14.45
N ASN A 121 1.22 6.01 15.74
CA ASN A 121 1.72 7.29 16.21
C ASN A 121 3.25 7.18 16.28
N ILE A 122 3.94 8.18 15.70
CA ILE A 122 5.39 8.39 15.86
C ILE A 122 5.64 8.93 17.27
#